data_AF-A0A519RLD8-F1
#
_entry.id   AF-A0A519RLD8-F1
#
_cell.length_a   1.000
_cell.length_b   1.000
_cell.length_c   1.000
_cell.angle_alpha   90.00
_cell.angle_beta   90.00
_cell.angle_gamma   90.00
#
_symmetry.space_group_name_H-M   'P 1'
#
loop_
_entity.id
_entity.type
_entity.pdbx_description
1 polymer ?
#
loop_
_entity_poly.entity_id
_entity_poly.type
_entity_poly.pdbx_seq_one_letter_code
_entity_poly.pdbx_strand_id
1 'polypeptide(L)'
;MALHVINKKYKVYKGEKWAESSFRKELSKQLLDGFGRGPFTQEQITDIVRLSLEYYSNQFIALCQKQTEFYFYQSVLMFHEDAVELVLDDHEINSNVVTMKYLAMYRRILKWIMEAGCEVEMKIIDIKPGARQEVERWLDQLLFLGDMIMTCVTLYAEQGMIEDVGELYFDDNDLYVFSRRHHYNMIFNHIIHESGNQYEKQVYDEEGIEDLQNAIEKHLGINYESQGHVIASIKEQLGDFPQGFNWDALPENLERLFGIPYSDGERFFRGLTLDKHNKLNLIDVACKPSNLNRMLYKPIVIWNVNGKDWAMLGPNTYSEAIIQYATNAIPWGKAPAEWMAVIGFKEYVHSKEDLHDKWLDDAVEEILRSSNVLYTRNLKKLSSKGGPINIDVKGLGEIDFLIVANEVKKIYISDCKHLVTRYDAASQKNDFNAFTKSSKKTKSYNETMTNKVAWFKQNINIVTEHFGLKQKSLSDYSVEGIFILNTPTIYMYNSQFRIFVVDQISSVLNGTFEDQTFIHYERADDHTELLKVNYPYFRKPGYLKIDPFENTDDF
;
A
#
# COMPACT_ATOMS: atom_id res chain seq x y z
N MET A 1 17.45 26.27 -2.46
CA MET A 1 18.48 25.26 -2.13
C MET A 1 17.78 23.93 -2.13
N ALA A 2 18.03 23.12 -3.16
CA ALA A 2 17.39 21.84 -3.37
C ALA A 2 17.95 20.72 -2.48
N LEU A 3 19.23 20.80 -2.07
CA LEU A 3 19.78 19.86 -1.09
C LEU A 3 19.52 20.32 0.36
N HIS A 4 18.90 19.46 1.15
CA HIS A 4 18.65 19.66 2.57
C HIS A 4 19.47 18.68 3.40
N VAL A 5 20.14 19.19 4.45
CA VAL A 5 20.82 18.35 5.45
C VAL A 5 19.94 18.25 6.68
N ILE A 6 19.40 17.07 6.94
CA ILE A 6 18.52 16.77 8.08
C ILE A 6 19.35 16.17 9.21
N ASN A 7 19.07 16.59 10.45
CA ASN A 7 19.77 16.12 11.66
C ASN A 7 21.31 16.21 11.56
N LYS A 8 21.82 17.19 10.80
CA LYS A 8 23.26 17.43 10.52
C LYS A 8 23.99 16.26 9.82
N LYS A 9 23.27 15.25 9.35
CA LYS A 9 23.84 14.00 8.81
C LYS A 9 23.26 13.64 7.44
N TYR A 10 21.94 13.50 7.35
CA TYR A 10 21.29 12.92 6.18
C TYR A 10 21.05 13.95 5.09
N LYS A 11 21.39 13.61 3.84
CA LYS A 11 21.16 14.49 2.69
C LYS A 11 19.90 14.06 1.95
N VAL A 12 18.94 14.97 1.88
CA VAL A 12 17.69 14.77 1.14
C VAL A 12 17.59 15.82 0.06
N TYR A 13 17.45 15.39 -1.19
CA TYR A 13 17.21 16.29 -2.31
C TYR A 13 15.71 16.58 -2.46
N LYS A 14 15.35 17.86 -2.53
CA LYS A 14 14.01 18.34 -2.81
C LYS A 14 13.97 19.00 -4.19
N GLY A 15 13.24 18.37 -5.10
CA GLY A 15 13.14 18.83 -6.49
C GLY A 15 12.61 20.27 -6.60
N GLU A 16 13.21 21.04 -7.51
CA GLU A 16 12.77 22.39 -7.85
C GLU A 16 11.75 22.40 -9.01
N LYS A 17 10.80 23.34 -8.99
CA LYS A 17 9.64 23.37 -9.91
C LYS A 17 9.96 23.76 -11.35
N TRP A 18 11.22 23.98 -11.73
CA TRP A 18 11.51 24.47 -13.09
C TRP A 18 11.24 23.39 -14.16
N ALA A 19 11.44 22.10 -13.83
CA ALA A 19 11.12 20.97 -14.72
C ALA A 19 9.61 20.82 -14.97
N GLU A 20 8.77 21.27 -14.03
CA GLU A 20 7.30 21.24 -14.16
C GLU A 20 6.87 21.95 -15.45
N SER A 21 7.43 23.14 -15.72
CA SER A 21 6.97 23.96 -16.83
C SER A 21 7.16 23.29 -18.19
N SER A 22 8.19 22.47 -18.42
CA SER A 22 8.42 21.87 -19.75
C SER A 22 7.45 20.72 -20.01
N PHE A 23 7.42 19.74 -19.11
CA PHE A 23 6.61 18.53 -19.27
C PHE A 23 5.11 18.82 -19.14
N ARG A 24 4.73 19.71 -18.22
CA ARG A 24 3.32 20.08 -18.03
C ARG A 24 2.77 20.83 -19.23
N LYS A 25 3.54 21.76 -19.83
CA LYS A 25 3.15 22.47 -21.06
C LYS A 25 2.98 21.51 -22.24
N GLU A 26 3.93 20.61 -22.44
CA GLU A 26 3.88 19.65 -23.54
C GLU A 26 2.66 18.72 -23.42
N LEU A 27 2.43 18.11 -22.26
CA LEU A 27 1.26 17.26 -22.07
C LEU A 27 -0.04 18.05 -22.16
N SER A 28 -0.11 19.26 -21.61
CA SER A 28 -1.33 20.09 -21.71
C SER A 28 -1.73 20.35 -23.15
N LYS A 29 -0.75 20.63 -24.02
CA LYS A 29 -0.98 20.75 -25.46
C LYS A 29 -1.53 19.45 -26.06
N GLN A 30 -0.92 18.30 -25.75
CA GLN A 30 -1.41 17.01 -26.24
C GLN A 30 -2.85 16.73 -25.79
N LEU A 31 -3.19 17.08 -24.55
CA LEU A 31 -4.54 16.90 -24.00
C LEU A 31 -5.55 17.86 -24.65
N LEU A 32 -5.19 19.13 -24.87
CA LEU A 32 -6.04 20.08 -25.58
C LEU A 32 -6.28 19.68 -27.04
N ASP A 33 -5.23 19.26 -27.75
CA ASP A 33 -5.31 18.83 -29.14
C ASP A 33 -6.12 17.52 -29.27
N GLY A 34 -6.02 16.62 -28.29
CA GLY A 34 -6.68 15.31 -28.31
C GLY A 34 -8.11 15.28 -27.76
N PHE A 35 -8.41 16.06 -26.72
CA PHE A 35 -9.67 15.98 -25.97
C PHE A 35 -10.41 17.33 -25.84
N GLY A 36 -9.77 18.45 -26.17
CA GLY A 36 -10.32 19.80 -25.95
C GLY A 36 -10.24 20.26 -24.50
N ARG A 37 -11.02 21.29 -24.13
CA ARG A 37 -11.03 21.89 -22.77
C ARG A 37 -11.96 21.20 -21.77
N GLY A 38 -12.78 20.26 -22.22
CA GLY A 38 -13.85 19.67 -21.40
C GLY A 38 -15.14 20.49 -21.38
N PRO A 39 -16.10 20.17 -20.50
CA PRO A 39 -16.00 19.16 -19.44
C PRO A 39 -15.88 17.73 -19.99
N PHE A 40 -15.25 16.85 -19.22
CA PHE A 40 -14.98 15.47 -19.61
C PHE A 40 -15.91 14.47 -18.91
N THR A 41 -16.24 13.35 -19.56
CA THR A 41 -16.91 12.21 -18.91
C THR A 41 -15.90 11.38 -18.09
N GLN A 42 -16.38 10.50 -17.21
CA GLN A 42 -15.49 9.58 -16.46
C GLN A 42 -14.66 8.68 -17.39
N GLU A 43 -15.25 8.20 -18.49
CA GLU A 43 -14.53 7.39 -19.49
C GLU A 43 -13.40 8.21 -20.14
N GLN A 44 -13.69 9.46 -20.53
CA GLN A 44 -12.67 10.36 -21.08
C GLN A 44 -11.56 10.67 -20.07
N ILE A 45 -11.89 10.89 -18.79
CA ILE A 45 -10.87 11.10 -17.74
C ILE A 45 -10.02 9.83 -17.56
N THR A 46 -10.58 8.63 -17.68
CA THR A 46 -9.81 7.39 -17.65
C THR A 46 -8.80 7.31 -18.81
N ASP A 47 -9.23 7.66 -20.03
CA ASP A 47 -8.35 7.69 -21.21
C ASP A 47 -7.25 8.76 -21.10
N ILE A 48 -7.61 9.97 -20.64
CA ILE A 48 -6.69 11.07 -20.37
C ILE A 48 -5.61 10.65 -19.36
N VAL A 49 -6.01 10.03 -18.25
CA VAL A 49 -5.09 9.59 -17.20
C VAL A 49 -4.15 8.50 -17.71
N ARG A 50 -4.65 7.56 -18.53
CA ARG A 50 -3.81 6.53 -19.17
C ARG A 50 -2.78 7.17 -20.10
N LEU A 51 -3.20 8.08 -20.97
CA LEU A 51 -2.30 8.79 -21.88
C LEU A 51 -1.24 9.58 -21.11
N SER A 52 -1.65 10.25 -20.03
CA SER A 52 -0.75 11.00 -19.15
C SER A 52 0.28 10.09 -18.47
N LEU A 53 -0.17 8.94 -17.95
CA LEU A 53 0.71 7.94 -17.34
C LEU A 53 1.75 7.40 -18.34
N GLU A 54 1.32 7.08 -19.56
CA GLU A 54 2.21 6.63 -20.64
C GLU A 54 3.22 7.72 -21.01
N TYR A 55 2.76 8.97 -21.21
CA TYR A 55 3.64 10.11 -21.49
C TYR A 55 4.72 10.25 -20.40
N TYR A 56 4.34 10.35 -19.13
CA TYR A 56 5.31 10.56 -18.05
C TYR A 56 6.27 9.37 -17.87
N SER A 57 5.77 8.14 -18.01
CA SER A 57 6.60 6.94 -17.91
C SER A 57 7.63 6.89 -19.04
N ASN A 58 7.23 7.22 -20.27
CA ASN A 58 8.12 7.27 -21.42
C ASN A 58 9.20 8.35 -21.26
N GLN A 59 8.82 9.56 -20.80
CA GLN A 59 9.79 10.62 -20.52
C GLN A 59 10.78 10.20 -19.42
N PHE A 60 10.29 9.58 -18.35
CA PHE A 60 11.13 9.13 -17.23
C PHE A 60 12.18 8.11 -17.71
N ILE A 61 11.76 7.07 -18.42
CA ILE A 61 12.66 6.04 -18.94
C ILE A 61 13.64 6.62 -19.95
N ALA A 62 13.19 7.51 -20.85
CA ALA A 62 14.07 8.16 -21.82
C ALA A 62 15.17 8.99 -21.15
N LEU A 63 14.86 9.70 -20.06
CA LEU A 63 15.85 10.43 -19.29
C LEU A 63 16.86 9.51 -18.61
N CYS A 64 16.41 8.41 -17.98
CA CYS A 64 17.31 7.40 -17.42
C CYS A 64 18.23 6.81 -18.48
N GLN A 65 17.69 6.39 -19.63
CA GLN A 65 18.48 5.80 -20.73
C GLN A 65 19.48 6.79 -21.34
N LYS A 66 19.15 8.08 -21.37
CA LYS A 66 20.06 9.13 -21.84
C LYS A 66 21.20 9.40 -20.87
N GLN A 67 20.97 9.23 -19.58
CA GLN A 67 21.99 9.40 -18.56
C GLN A 67 22.80 8.11 -18.43
N THR A 68 24.02 8.12 -18.97
CA THR A 68 24.93 6.95 -18.98
C THR A 68 26.07 7.08 -17.98
N GLU A 69 26.16 8.15 -17.21
CA GLU A 69 27.24 8.35 -16.24
C GLU A 69 27.01 7.52 -14.99
N PHE A 70 27.95 6.62 -14.67
CA PHE A 70 27.86 5.77 -13.49
C PHE A 70 27.75 6.59 -12.18
N TYR A 71 28.46 7.72 -12.11
CA TYR A 71 28.44 8.65 -10.98
C TYR A 71 27.03 9.16 -10.63
N PHE A 72 26.16 9.35 -11.63
CA PHE A 72 24.78 9.74 -11.38
C PHE A 72 24.04 8.67 -10.57
N TYR A 73 24.07 7.41 -11.01
CA TYR A 73 23.39 6.32 -10.33
C TYR A 73 23.98 6.01 -8.96
N GLN A 74 25.30 6.13 -8.78
CA GLN A 74 25.95 6.08 -7.46
C GLN A 74 25.40 7.17 -6.53
N SER A 75 25.22 8.39 -7.04
CA SER A 75 24.65 9.49 -6.26
C SER A 75 23.19 9.24 -5.88
N VAL A 76 22.38 8.67 -6.79
CA VAL A 76 20.99 8.26 -6.51
C VAL A 76 20.94 7.22 -5.40
N LEU A 77 21.81 6.20 -5.44
CA LEU A 77 21.91 5.18 -4.40
C LEU A 77 22.31 5.80 -3.06
N MET A 78 23.28 6.70 -3.03
CA MET A 78 23.67 7.41 -1.80
C MET A 78 22.52 8.24 -1.21
N PHE A 79 21.77 8.98 -2.03
CA PHE A 79 20.61 9.71 -1.55
C PHE A 79 19.50 8.78 -1.03
N HIS A 80 19.37 7.60 -1.62
CA HIS A 80 18.43 6.59 -1.15
C HIS A 80 18.86 6.05 0.21
N GLU A 81 20.14 5.71 0.39
CA GLU A 81 20.70 5.23 1.66
C GLU A 81 20.48 6.24 2.79
N ASP A 82 20.78 7.52 2.57
CA ASP A 82 20.55 8.59 3.55
C ASP A 82 19.06 8.71 3.92
N ALA A 83 18.17 8.58 2.94
CA ALA A 83 16.74 8.68 3.16
C ALA A 83 16.16 7.44 3.88
N VAL A 84 16.71 6.24 3.64
CA VAL A 84 16.32 5.03 4.37
C VAL A 84 16.79 5.11 5.82
N GLU A 85 18.05 5.49 6.06
CA GLU A 85 18.60 5.63 7.40
C GLU A 85 17.80 6.64 8.23
N LEU A 86 17.45 7.79 7.64
CA LEU A 86 16.62 8.80 8.30
C LEU A 86 15.25 8.25 8.74
N VAL A 87 14.68 7.30 8.00
CA VAL A 87 13.39 6.67 8.35
C VAL A 87 13.56 5.56 9.39
N LEU A 88 14.69 4.84 9.36
CA LEU A 88 14.97 3.75 10.31
C LEU A 88 15.44 4.24 11.68
N ASP A 89 16.11 5.40 11.74
CA ASP A 89 16.70 5.93 12.99
C ASP A 89 15.66 6.50 13.98
N ASP A 90 14.36 6.43 13.67
CA ASP A 90 13.20 6.83 14.50
C ASP A 90 13.34 8.22 15.18
N HIS A 91 14.18 9.08 14.61
CA HIS A 91 14.35 10.44 15.07
C HIS A 91 13.25 11.33 14.51
N GLU A 92 12.68 12.20 15.35
CA GLU A 92 11.77 13.25 14.86
C GLU A 92 12.45 14.02 13.72
N ILE A 93 11.78 14.04 12.57
CA ILE A 93 12.22 14.84 11.43
C ILE A 93 11.96 16.30 11.77
N ASN A 94 12.97 16.95 12.30
CA ASN A 94 12.91 18.38 12.60
C ASN A 94 13.14 19.19 11.33
N SER A 95 12.17 19.13 10.40
CA SER A 95 12.21 19.83 9.13
C SER A 95 10.83 20.30 8.69
N ASN A 96 10.68 21.60 8.50
CA ASN A 96 9.48 22.19 7.90
C ASN A 96 9.42 21.97 6.37
N VAL A 97 10.47 21.39 5.78
CA VAL A 97 10.63 21.31 4.32
C VAL A 97 10.53 19.87 3.80
N VAL A 98 11.07 18.92 4.56
CA VAL A 98 11.08 17.49 4.24
C VAL A 98 10.13 16.80 5.22
N THR A 99 8.98 16.33 4.72
CA THR A 99 7.98 15.62 5.51
C THR A 99 8.10 14.10 5.31
N MET A 100 7.53 13.30 6.21
CA MET A 100 7.45 11.83 6.04
C MET A 100 6.77 11.44 4.71
N LYS A 101 5.69 12.15 4.35
CA LYS A 101 5.02 11.95 3.06
C LYS A 101 5.95 12.19 1.87
N TYR A 102 6.74 13.28 1.93
CA TYR A 102 7.73 13.56 0.89
C TYR A 102 8.82 12.47 0.84
N LEU A 103 9.37 12.05 1.98
CA LEU A 103 10.40 11.01 2.02
C LEU A 103 9.92 9.68 1.47
N ALA A 104 8.68 9.26 1.78
CA ALA A 104 8.11 8.03 1.25
C ALA A 104 8.05 8.04 -0.29
N MET A 105 7.60 9.16 -0.87
CA MET A 105 7.57 9.35 -2.32
C MET A 105 8.98 9.43 -2.92
N TYR A 106 9.86 10.24 -2.30
CA TYR A 106 11.23 10.44 -2.72
C TYR A 106 12.00 9.12 -2.83
N ARG A 107 12.00 8.30 -1.76
CA ARG A 107 12.64 6.97 -1.75
C ARG A 107 12.09 6.07 -2.84
N ARG A 108 10.77 6.09 -3.07
CA ARG A 108 10.13 5.27 -4.11
C ARG A 108 10.61 5.67 -5.51
N ILE A 109 10.71 6.97 -5.80
CA ILE A 109 11.19 7.45 -7.10
C ILE A 109 12.67 7.13 -7.28
N LEU A 110 13.51 7.30 -6.25
CA LEU A 110 14.93 6.91 -6.33
C LEU A 110 15.09 5.42 -6.66
N LYS A 111 14.28 4.54 -6.04
CA LYS A 111 14.22 3.11 -6.42
C LYS A 111 13.89 2.94 -7.89
N TRP A 112 12.90 3.66 -8.44
CA TRP A 112 12.57 3.57 -9.87
C TRP A 112 13.72 3.98 -10.79
N ILE A 113 14.51 5.00 -10.40
CA ILE A 113 15.70 5.40 -11.14
C ILE A 113 16.74 4.28 -11.13
N MET A 114 16.99 3.66 -9.96
CA MET A 114 17.95 2.55 -9.82
C MET A 114 17.51 1.28 -10.55
N GLU A 115 16.21 0.96 -10.54
CA GLU A 115 15.60 -0.14 -11.30
C GLU A 115 15.66 0.12 -12.82
N ALA A 116 15.51 1.37 -13.26
CA ALA A 116 15.73 1.75 -14.66
C ALA A 116 17.21 1.61 -15.05
N GLY A 117 18.13 1.90 -14.13
CA GLY A 117 19.58 1.74 -14.31
C GLY A 117 20.02 0.33 -14.72
N CYS A 118 19.27 -0.73 -14.37
CA CYS A 118 19.56 -2.10 -14.81
C CYS A 118 19.56 -2.27 -16.34
N GLU A 119 18.91 -1.38 -17.09
CA GLU A 119 18.85 -1.40 -18.57
C GLU A 119 19.84 -0.42 -19.22
N VAL A 120 20.62 0.31 -18.43
CA VAL A 120 21.51 1.36 -18.93
C VAL A 120 22.94 0.83 -19.04
N GLU A 121 23.54 1.01 -20.21
CA GLU A 121 24.97 0.80 -20.42
C GLU A 121 25.75 2.00 -19.87
N MET A 122 26.16 1.90 -18.62
CA MET A 122 26.82 2.99 -17.91
C MET A 122 28.31 3.07 -18.24
N LYS A 123 28.87 4.28 -18.09
CA LYS A 123 30.28 4.58 -18.30
C LYS A 123 30.86 5.27 -17.09
N ILE A 124 32.07 4.87 -16.72
CA ILE A 124 32.89 5.61 -15.78
C ILE A 124 33.56 6.74 -16.58
N ILE A 125 33.25 7.97 -16.21
CA ILE A 125 33.86 9.16 -16.79
C ILE A 125 34.49 10.00 -15.68
N ASP A 126 35.47 10.83 -16.04
CA ASP A 126 36.09 11.75 -15.08
C ASP A 126 35.04 12.72 -14.51
N ILE A 127 35.01 12.84 -13.18
CA ILE A 127 34.10 13.74 -12.48
C ILE A 127 34.50 15.18 -12.79
N LYS A 128 33.66 15.86 -13.58
CA LYS A 128 33.89 17.25 -13.99
C LYS A 128 33.59 18.23 -12.84
N PRO A 129 34.23 19.41 -12.82
CA PRO A 129 33.75 20.52 -12.02
C PRO A 129 32.29 20.82 -12.38
N GLY A 130 31.38 20.74 -11.41
CA GLY A 130 29.95 20.91 -11.64
C GLY A 130 29.13 19.62 -11.71
N ALA A 131 29.74 18.43 -11.62
CA ALA A 131 29.04 17.15 -11.73
C ALA A 131 27.87 17.01 -10.75
N ARG A 132 28.00 17.60 -9.55
CA ARG A 132 26.90 17.65 -8.58
C ARG A 132 25.69 18.42 -9.11
N GLN A 133 25.90 19.61 -9.68
CA GLN A 133 24.81 20.40 -10.27
C GLN A 133 24.16 19.66 -11.45
N GLU A 134 24.91 18.84 -12.17
CA GLU A 134 24.36 17.98 -13.22
C GLU A 134 23.47 16.87 -12.63
N VAL A 135 23.91 16.19 -11.57
CA VAL A 135 23.08 15.22 -10.84
C VAL A 135 21.78 15.85 -10.35
N GLU A 136 21.85 17.04 -9.74
CA GLU A 136 20.70 17.78 -9.24
C GLU A 136 19.70 18.10 -10.38
N ARG A 137 20.17 18.52 -11.55
CA ARG A 137 19.32 18.79 -12.73
C ARG A 137 18.61 17.56 -13.29
N TRP A 138 19.26 16.39 -13.27
CA TRP A 138 18.63 15.14 -13.67
C TRP A 138 17.60 14.69 -12.64
N LEU A 139 17.93 14.78 -11.35
CA LEU A 139 17.02 14.45 -10.26
C LEU A 139 15.78 15.34 -10.24
N ASP A 140 15.89 16.64 -10.50
CA ASP A 140 14.72 17.53 -10.59
C ASP A 140 13.67 17.02 -11.57
N GLN A 141 14.11 16.65 -12.78
CA GLN A 141 13.21 16.16 -13.83
C GLN A 141 12.63 14.80 -13.47
N LEU A 142 13.46 13.87 -13.00
CA LEU A 142 13.01 12.51 -12.65
C LEU A 142 12.07 12.51 -11.44
N LEU A 143 12.30 13.38 -10.44
CA LEU A 143 11.40 13.52 -9.29
C LEU A 143 10.05 14.12 -9.70
N PHE A 144 10.05 15.13 -10.56
CA PHE A 144 8.80 15.68 -11.09
C PHE A 144 8.01 14.62 -11.88
N LEU A 145 8.68 13.92 -12.81
CA LEU A 145 8.05 12.87 -13.61
C LEU A 145 7.53 11.73 -12.72
N GLY A 146 8.30 11.33 -11.71
CA GLY A 146 7.90 10.30 -10.75
C GLY A 146 6.68 10.68 -9.92
N ASP A 147 6.59 11.93 -9.47
CA ASP A 147 5.41 12.47 -8.76
C ASP A 147 4.16 12.49 -9.67
N MET A 148 4.34 12.87 -10.94
CA MET A 148 3.25 12.85 -11.92
C MET A 148 2.79 11.42 -12.26
N ILE A 149 3.71 10.45 -12.37
CA ILE A 149 3.35 9.02 -12.52
C ILE A 149 2.51 8.56 -11.33
N MET A 150 2.95 8.86 -10.10
CA MET A 150 2.20 8.53 -8.88
C MET A 150 0.82 9.17 -8.83
N THR A 151 0.71 10.43 -9.27
CA THR A 151 -0.56 11.16 -9.39
C THR A 151 -1.51 10.45 -10.36
N CYS A 152 -1.03 10.12 -11.57
CA CYS A 152 -1.83 9.40 -12.57
C CYS A 152 -2.26 8.02 -12.09
N VAL A 153 -1.35 7.24 -11.50
CA VAL A 153 -1.66 5.90 -10.94
C VAL A 153 -2.71 6.00 -9.84
N THR A 154 -2.61 7.01 -8.97
CA THR A 154 -3.57 7.26 -7.90
C THR A 154 -4.96 7.56 -8.47
N LEU A 155 -5.04 8.52 -9.40
CA LEU A 155 -6.31 8.91 -10.01
C LEU A 155 -6.94 7.78 -10.83
N TYR A 156 -6.13 6.99 -11.54
CA TYR A 156 -6.59 5.80 -12.27
C TYR A 156 -7.12 4.71 -11.33
N ALA A 157 -6.49 4.54 -10.18
CA ALA A 157 -6.96 3.61 -9.17
C ALA A 157 -8.29 4.06 -8.58
N GLU A 158 -8.39 5.33 -8.18
CA GLU A 158 -9.59 5.96 -7.63
C GLU A 158 -10.78 5.89 -8.59
N GLN A 159 -10.59 6.18 -9.89
CA GLN A 159 -11.66 6.03 -10.90
C GLN A 159 -12.22 4.62 -11.02
N GLY A 160 -11.43 3.61 -10.64
CA GLY A 160 -11.87 2.22 -10.61
C GLY A 160 -12.60 1.82 -9.32
N MET A 161 -12.63 2.69 -8.31
CA MET A 161 -13.24 2.44 -7.00
C MET A 161 -14.41 3.39 -6.70
N ILE A 162 -14.33 4.63 -7.17
CA ILE A 162 -15.26 5.72 -6.86
C ILE A 162 -15.90 6.23 -8.14
N GLU A 163 -17.22 6.36 -8.12
CA GLU A 163 -18.00 6.93 -9.20
C GLU A 163 -17.67 8.42 -9.39
N ASP A 164 -17.43 8.81 -10.64
CA ASP A 164 -17.28 10.21 -11.06
C ASP A 164 -16.25 11.01 -10.25
N VAL A 165 -15.14 10.36 -9.84
CA VAL A 165 -14.13 10.99 -8.96
C VAL A 165 -13.22 11.97 -9.69
N GLY A 166 -12.78 11.64 -10.90
CA GLY A 166 -11.68 12.34 -11.54
C GLY A 166 -12.09 13.62 -12.25
N GLU A 167 -11.29 14.67 -12.09
CA GLU A 167 -11.47 15.95 -12.77
C GLU A 167 -10.19 16.37 -13.49
N LEU A 168 -10.38 16.92 -14.68
CA LEU A 168 -9.34 17.64 -15.42
C LEU A 168 -9.93 18.99 -15.84
N TYR A 169 -9.20 20.06 -15.55
CA TYR A 169 -9.43 21.40 -16.11
C TYR A 169 -8.10 22.02 -16.52
N PHE A 170 -8.15 23.15 -17.22
CA PHE A 170 -6.98 23.92 -17.62
C PHE A 170 -7.00 25.27 -16.92
N ASP A 171 -5.86 25.67 -16.35
CA ASP A 171 -5.70 26.99 -15.73
C ASP A 171 -5.58 28.11 -16.79
N ASP A 172 -5.47 29.36 -16.34
CA ASP A 172 -5.37 30.54 -17.22
C ASP A 172 -4.15 30.51 -18.16
N ASN A 173 -3.17 29.65 -17.90
CA ASN A 173 -1.98 29.46 -18.73
C ASN A 173 -2.08 28.21 -19.60
N ASP A 174 -3.28 27.65 -19.74
CA ASP A 174 -3.56 26.42 -20.48
C ASP A 174 -2.79 25.20 -19.96
N LEU A 175 -2.47 25.19 -18.66
CA LEU A 175 -1.85 24.02 -18.03
C LEU A 175 -2.92 23.13 -17.41
N TYR A 176 -2.85 21.84 -17.70
CA TYR A 176 -3.77 20.86 -17.14
C TYR A 176 -3.63 20.83 -15.60
N VAL A 177 -4.74 20.62 -14.92
CA VAL A 177 -4.82 20.39 -13.46
C VAL A 177 -5.67 19.15 -13.22
N PHE A 178 -5.08 18.15 -12.58
CA PHE A 178 -5.84 17.01 -12.05
C PHE A 178 -6.41 17.35 -10.69
N SER A 179 -7.68 17.04 -10.50
CA SER A 179 -8.40 17.21 -9.24
C SER A 179 -9.38 16.06 -9.02
N ARG A 180 -10.11 16.12 -7.92
CA ARG A 180 -11.27 15.26 -7.65
C ARG A 180 -12.52 16.12 -7.62
N ARG A 181 -13.59 15.62 -8.24
CA ARG A 181 -14.91 16.28 -8.29
C ARG A 181 -15.60 16.27 -6.92
N HIS A 182 -16.69 17.04 -6.85
CA HIS A 182 -17.65 17.06 -5.75
C HIS A 182 -16.94 17.37 -4.42
N HIS A 183 -17.36 16.72 -3.34
CA HIS A 183 -16.78 16.82 -2.01
C HIS A 183 -15.62 15.85 -1.77
N TYR A 184 -15.20 15.05 -2.76
CA TYR A 184 -14.32 13.92 -2.53
C TYR A 184 -12.92 14.32 -2.03
N ASN A 185 -12.36 15.45 -2.48
CA ASN A 185 -11.09 15.95 -1.98
C ASN A 185 -11.11 16.21 -0.47
N MET A 186 -12.22 16.73 0.06
CA MET A 186 -12.41 16.96 1.50
C MET A 186 -12.41 15.62 2.26
N ILE A 187 -13.13 14.61 1.76
CA ILE A 187 -13.13 13.28 2.38
C ILE A 187 -11.72 12.69 2.38
N PHE A 188 -11.02 12.71 1.24
CA PHE A 188 -9.66 12.16 1.15
C PHE A 188 -8.70 12.84 2.13
N ASN A 189 -8.75 14.17 2.27
CA ASN A 189 -7.92 14.90 3.22
C ASN A 189 -8.20 14.47 4.66
N HIS A 190 -9.47 14.26 5.00
CA HIS A 190 -9.87 13.77 6.31
C HIS A 190 -9.40 12.32 6.55
N ILE A 191 -9.61 11.41 5.60
CA ILE A 191 -9.12 10.02 5.68
C ILE A 191 -7.61 10.00 5.92
N ILE A 192 -6.84 10.79 5.16
CA ILE A 192 -5.38 10.87 5.34
C ILE A 192 -5.00 11.33 6.74
N HIS A 193 -5.73 12.29 7.31
CA HIS A 193 -5.48 12.79 8.66
C HIS A 193 -5.80 11.76 9.75
N GLU A 194 -6.95 11.07 9.65
CA GLU A 194 -7.34 10.05 10.64
C GLU A 194 -6.51 8.77 10.54
N SER A 195 -6.26 8.32 9.31
CA SER A 195 -5.60 7.03 9.06
C SER A 195 -4.13 7.05 9.50
N GLY A 196 -3.49 8.23 9.52
CA GLY A 196 -2.12 8.39 10.04
C GLY A 196 -1.95 7.79 11.44
N ASN A 197 -2.90 8.05 12.35
CA ASN A 197 -2.88 7.52 13.72
C ASN A 197 -3.32 6.06 13.81
N GLN A 198 -4.05 5.54 12.82
CA GLN A 198 -4.54 4.15 12.79
C GLN A 198 -3.51 3.20 12.17
N TYR A 199 -2.68 3.68 11.24
CA TYR A 199 -1.60 2.87 10.68
C TYR A 199 -0.51 2.52 11.71
N GLU A 200 -0.36 3.32 12.77
CA GLU A 200 0.57 3.05 13.87
C GLU A 200 0.08 1.98 14.85
N LYS A 201 -1.21 1.62 14.83
CA LYS A 201 -1.86 0.69 15.80
C LYS A 201 -2.11 -0.72 15.26
N GLN A 202 -1.39 -1.11 14.22
CA GLN A 202 -1.63 -2.39 13.55
C GLN A 202 -1.27 -3.57 14.45
N VAL A 203 -2.03 -4.67 14.32
CA VAL A 203 -1.62 -5.97 14.84
C VAL A 203 -0.47 -6.47 13.96
N TYR A 204 0.76 -6.48 14.46
CA TYR A 204 1.96 -6.91 13.75
C TYR A 204 2.69 -8.04 14.48
N ASP A 205 3.49 -8.80 13.73
CA ASP A 205 4.35 -9.85 14.28
C ASP A 205 5.55 -9.22 15.00
N GLU A 206 5.50 -9.11 16.32
CA GLU A 206 6.59 -8.54 17.13
C GLU A 206 7.91 -9.32 16.95
N GLU A 207 7.82 -10.63 16.70
CA GLU A 207 8.97 -11.54 16.54
C GLU A 207 9.30 -11.79 15.06
N GLY A 208 8.61 -11.14 14.11
CA GLY A 208 8.65 -11.48 12.69
C GLY A 208 10.03 -11.38 12.04
N ILE A 209 10.87 -10.44 12.49
CA ILE A 209 12.25 -10.29 12.00
C ILE A 209 13.14 -11.42 12.55
N GLU A 210 13.07 -11.69 13.86
CA GLU A 210 13.85 -12.74 14.51
C GLU A 210 13.49 -14.12 13.94
N ASP A 211 12.20 -14.38 13.76
CA ASP A 211 11.72 -15.62 13.15
C ASP A 211 12.19 -15.80 11.71
N LEU A 212 12.25 -14.70 10.93
CA LEU A 212 12.80 -14.75 9.58
C LEU A 212 14.30 -15.11 9.61
N GLN A 213 15.07 -14.49 10.50
CA GLN A 213 16.50 -14.79 10.66
C GLN A 213 16.72 -16.26 11.01
N ASN A 214 15.97 -16.76 12.00
CA ASN A 214 15.99 -18.16 12.42
C ASN A 214 15.61 -19.12 11.28
N ALA A 215 14.59 -18.77 10.49
CA ALA A 215 14.18 -19.58 9.35
C ALA A 215 15.22 -19.60 8.21
N ILE A 216 15.87 -18.47 7.94
CA ILE A 216 16.97 -18.37 6.98
C ILE A 216 18.13 -19.27 7.42
N GLU A 217 18.53 -19.22 8.69
CA GLU A 217 19.60 -20.06 9.21
C GLU A 217 19.23 -21.55 9.15
N LYS A 218 18.06 -21.90 9.68
CA LYS A 218 17.60 -23.29 9.77
C LYS A 218 17.38 -23.94 8.41
N HIS A 219 16.81 -23.21 7.45
CA HIS A 219 16.36 -23.80 6.20
C HIS A 219 17.23 -23.43 4.99
N LEU A 220 17.84 -22.25 4.97
CA LEU A 220 18.73 -21.83 3.88
C LEU A 220 20.21 -22.01 4.22
N GLY A 221 20.55 -22.38 5.46
CA GLY A 221 21.93 -22.60 5.90
C GLY A 221 22.74 -21.30 6.01
N ILE A 222 22.07 -20.15 6.03
CA ILE A 222 22.71 -18.83 6.10
C ILE A 222 22.52 -18.27 7.51
N ASN A 223 23.59 -18.22 8.29
CA ASN A 223 23.56 -17.46 9.53
C ASN A 223 23.42 -15.95 9.19
N TYR A 224 22.46 -15.27 9.82
CA TYR A 224 22.14 -13.88 9.50
C TYR A 224 23.27 -12.90 9.88
N GLU A 225 24.06 -13.17 10.92
CA GLU A 225 25.23 -12.35 11.24
C GLU A 225 26.32 -12.50 10.17
N SER A 226 26.54 -13.72 9.68
CA SER A 226 27.54 -14.00 8.64
C SER A 226 27.30 -13.21 7.36
N GLN A 227 26.05 -13.11 6.89
CA GLN A 227 25.76 -12.31 5.70
C GLN A 227 25.96 -10.81 5.96
N GLY A 228 25.62 -10.31 7.16
CA GLY A 228 25.82 -8.92 7.55
C GLY A 228 27.30 -8.55 7.58
N HIS A 229 28.14 -9.47 8.07
CA HIS A 229 29.60 -9.33 8.01
C HIS A 229 30.14 -9.29 6.59
N VAL A 230 29.63 -10.12 5.67
CA VAL A 230 30.05 -10.06 4.25
C VAL A 230 29.70 -8.70 3.64
N ILE A 231 28.48 -8.21 3.83
CA ILE A 231 28.05 -6.90 3.31
C ILE A 231 28.90 -5.77 3.91
N ALA A 232 29.12 -5.78 5.22
CA ALA A 232 29.95 -4.79 5.90
C ALA A 232 31.41 -4.83 5.42
N SER A 233 31.98 -6.02 5.22
CA SER A 233 33.36 -6.18 4.73
C SER A 233 33.52 -5.67 3.30
N ILE A 234 32.54 -5.95 2.42
CA ILE A 234 32.53 -5.40 1.06
C ILE A 234 32.45 -3.88 1.11
N LYS A 235 31.57 -3.31 1.95
CA LYS A 235 31.47 -1.86 2.12
C LYS A 235 32.78 -1.24 2.62
N GLU A 236 33.42 -1.83 3.63
CA GLU A 236 34.68 -1.32 4.17
C GLU A 236 35.80 -1.30 3.11
N GLN A 237 35.86 -2.33 2.25
CA GLN A 237 36.83 -2.39 1.15
C GLN A 237 36.55 -1.36 0.04
N LEU A 238 35.28 -1.04 -0.22
CA LEU A 238 34.86 -0.11 -1.26
C LEU A 238 34.77 1.34 -0.77
N GLY A 239 34.77 1.58 0.54
CA GLY A 239 34.61 2.89 1.16
C GLY A 239 33.16 3.39 1.17
N ASP A 240 32.98 4.65 1.58
CA ASP A 240 31.65 5.22 1.86
C ASP A 240 30.85 5.59 0.60
N PHE A 241 31.51 5.80 -0.54
CA PHE A 241 30.82 6.09 -1.79
C PHE A 241 30.44 4.78 -2.50
N PRO A 242 29.18 4.55 -2.91
CA PRO A 242 28.76 3.25 -3.45
C PRO A 242 29.61 2.84 -4.65
N GLN A 243 30.29 1.69 -4.60
CA GLN A 243 31.05 1.15 -5.72
C GLN A 243 30.50 -0.21 -6.15
N GLY A 244 30.71 -0.56 -7.42
CA GLY A 244 30.35 -1.87 -7.95
C GLY A 244 31.33 -2.96 -7.52
N PHE A 245 30.81 -4.14 -7.23
CA PHE A 245 31.62 -5.33 -6.93
C PHE A 245 31.17 -6.54 -7.75
N ASN A 246 32.04 -7.55 -7.88
CA ASN A 246 31.64 -8.78 -8.56
C ASN A 246 30.57 -9.49 -7.72
N TRP A 247 29.43 -9.83 -8.32
CA TRP A 247 28.31 -10.45 -7.60
C TRP A 247 28.72 -11.74 -6.88
N ASP A 248 29.57 -12.56 -7.51
CA ASP A 248 30.08 -13.82 -6.94
C ASP A 248 30.84 -13.62 -5.62
N ALA A 249 31.35 -12.41 -5.35
CA ALA A 249 32.00 -12.10 -4.08
C ALA A 249 31.07 -12.31 -2.86
N LEU A 250 29.75 -12.28 -3.04
CA LEU A 250 28.80 -12.53 -1.97
C LEU A 250 28.83 -14.01 -1.51
N PRO A 251 28.48 -15.01 -2.36
CA PRO A 251 28.57 -16.42 -1.98
C PRO A 251 30.02 -16.89 -1.73
N GLU A 252 31.02 -16.39 -2.46
CA GLU A 252 32.43 -16.76 -2.23
C GLU A 252 32.93 -16.37 -0.83
N ASN A 253 32.55 -15.19 -0.34
CA ASN A 253 32.95 -14.77 1.00
C ASN A 253 32.20 -15.53 2.10
N LEU A 254 30.93 -15.91 1.89
CA LEU A 254 30.22 -16.78 2.82
C LEU A 254 30.91 -18.15 2.96
N GLU A 255 31.32 -18.74 1.84
CA GLU A 255 32.04 -20.01 1.84
C GLU A 255 33.41 -19.90 2.51
N ARG A 256 34.20 -18.90 2.12
CA ARG A 256 35.57 -18.75 2.60
C ARG A 256 35.65 -18.36 4.08
N LEU A 257 34.78 -17.47 4.54
CA LEU A 257 34.86 -16.89 5.90
C LEU A 257 34.05 -17.69 6.92
N PHE A 258 32.95 -18.32 6.49
CA PHE A 258 31.98 -18.95 7.39
C PHE A 258 31.71 -20.43 7.07
N GLY A 259 32.32 -20.98 6.03
CA GLY A 259 32.14 -22.39 5.65
C GLY A 259 30.76 -22.72 5.09
N ILE A 260 29.97 -21.71 4.71
CA ILE A 260 28.65 -21.87 4.12
C ILE A 260 28.80 -22.25 2.65
N PRO A 261 28.24 -23.37 2.16
CA PRO A 261 28.43 -23.79 0.77
C PRO A 261 28.07 -22.69 -0.24
N TYR A 262 28.90 -22.51 -1.28
CA TYR A 262 28.64 -21.52 -2.33
C TYR A 262 27.20 -21.58 -2.87
N SER A 263 26.68 -22.78 -3.12
CA SER A 263 25.33 -22.98 -3.67
C SER A 263 24.21 -22.46 -2.76
N ASP A 264 24.39 -22.52 -1.44
CA ASP A 264 23.40 -22.02 -0.49
C ASP A 264 23.47 -20.49 -0.40
N GLY A 265 24.68 -19.92 -0.36
CA GLY A 265 24.89 -18.48 -0.50
C GLY A 265 24.34 -17.92 -1.82
N GLU A 266 24.57 -18.62 -2.92
CA GLU A 266 24.08 -18.26 -4.25
C GLU A 266 22.56 -18.22 -4.28
N ARG A 267 21.89 -19.27 -3.78
CA ARG A 267 20.43 -19.34 -3.68
C ARG A 267 19.89 -18.16 -2.86
N PHE A 268 20.51 -17.87 -1.72
CA PHE A 268 20.09 -16.79 -0.84
C PHE A 268 20.18 -15.43 -1.55
N PHE A 269 21.36 -15.07 -2.06
CA PHE A 269 21.58 -13.75 -2.67
C PHE A 269 20.87 -13.58 -4.02
N ARG A 270 20.64 -14.65 -4.80
CA ARG A 270 19.80 -14.55 -6.02
C ARG A 270 18.37 -14.12 -5.68
N GLY A 271 17.83 -14.62 -4.57
CA GLY A 271 16.53 -14.18 -4.05
C GLY A 271 16.45 -12.66 -3.83
N LEU A 272 17.57 -12.03 -3.51
CA LEU A 272 17.73 -10.60 -3.22
C LEU A 272 18.25 -9.76 -4.39
N THR A 273 18.45 -10.37 -5.57
CA THR A 273 19.08 -9.71 -6.73
C THR A 273 18.04 -9.30 -7.76
N LEU A 274 18.15 -8.06 -8.23
CA LEU A 274 17.38 -7.46 -9.32
C LEU A 274 18.31 -7.15 -10.51
N ASP A 275 17.90 -7.53 -11.71
CA ASP A 275 18.63 -7.29 -12.94
C ASP A 275 17.68 -6.94 -14.10
N LYS A 276 18.23 -6.74 -15.30
CA LYS A 276 17.46 -6.43 -16.51
C LYS A 276 16.47 -7.53 -16.94
N HIS A 277 16.65 -8.76 -16.48
CA HIS A 277 15.86 -9.92 -16.87
C HIS A 277 14.66 -10.15 -15.95
N ASN A 278 14.76 -9.78 -14.67
CA ASN A 278 13.71 -9.99 -13.69
C ASN A 278 12.96 -8.71 -13.27
N LYS A 279 13.50 -7.52 -13.55
CA LYS A 279 12.81 -6.25 -13.26
C LYS A 279 11.49 -6.13 -13.99
N LEU A 280 10.59 -5.32 -13.41
CA LEU A 280 9.35 -4.92 -14.05
C LEU A 280 9.56 -3.65 -14.92
N ASN A 281 8.69 -3.42 -15.89
CA ASN A 281 8.61 -2.11 -16.55
C ASN A 281 8.04 -1.05 -15.59
N LEU A 282 8.33 0.23 -15.84
CA LEU A 282 8.01 1.32 -14.91
C LEU A 282 6.51 1.43 -14.56
N ILE A 283 5.62 1.22 -15.53
CA ILE A 283 4.17 1.27 -15.31
C ILE A 283 3.76 0.14 -14.35
N ASP A 284 4.28 -1.06 -14.55
CA ASP A 284 4.04 -2.20 -13.65
C ASP A 284 4.62 -1.94 -12.25
N VAL A 285 5.81 -1.38 -12.13
CA VAL A 285 6.41 -1.00 -10.84
C VAL A 285 5.52 -0.01 -10.10
N ALA A 286 5.00 1.01 -10.80
CA ALA A 286 4.14 2.04 -10.23
C ALA A 286 2.76 1.49 -9.82
N CYS A 287 2.18 0.58 -10.62
CA CYS A 287 0.86 0.00 -10.37
C CYS A 287 0.88 -1.20 -9.41
N LYS A 288 2.01 -1.89 -9.23
CA LYS A 288 2.15 -3.13 -8.43
C LYS A 288 3.22 -2.98 -7.35
N PRO A 289 3.00 -2.10 -6.35
CA PRO A 289 4.03 -1.75 -5.39
C PRO A 289 4.46 -2.90 -4.46
N SER A 290 3.65 -3.93 -4.27
CA SER A 290 4.01 -5.11 -3.44
C SER A 290 4.58 -6.28 -4.25
N ASN A 291 4.95 -6.09 -5.51
CA ASN A 291 5.58 -7.16 -6.29
C ASN A 291 7.02 -7.42 -5.80
N LEU A 292 7.41 -8.69 -5.66
CA LEU A 292 8.74 -9.09 -5.19
C LEU A 292 9.87 -8.77 -6.18
N ASN A 293 9.55 -8.54 -7.46
CA ASN A 293 10.51 -8.15 -8.49
C ASN A 293 10.73 -6.62 -8.51
N ARG A 294 11.03 -6.06 -7.34
CA ARG A 294 11.28 -4.63 -7.12
C ARG A 294 12.46 -4.46 -6.18
N MET A 295 13.14 -3.32 -6.27
CA MET A 295 14.26 -3.00 -5.36
C MET A 295 13.83 -2.94 -3.88
N LEU A 296 12.53 -2.77 -3.62
CA LEU A 296 11.94 -2.88 -2.27
C LEU A 296 12.23 -4.24 -1.59
N TYR A 297 12.31 -5.31 -2.37
CA TYR A 297 12.55 -6.68 -1.89
C TYR A 297 13.90 -7.24 -2.40
N LYS A 298 14.40 -6.72 -3.52
CA LYS A 298 15.65 -7.15 -4.15
C LYS A 298 16.70 -6.01 -4.08
N PRO A 299 17.38 -5.84 -2.94
CA PRO A 299 18.26 -4.71 -2.68
C PRO A 299 19.56 -4.71 -3.49
N ILE A 300 19.95 -5.85 -4.07
CA ILE A 300 21.16 -5.97 -4.88
C ILE A 300 20.77 -5.72 -6.34
N VAL A 301 21.22 -4.60 -6.92
CA VAL A 301 20.96 -4.29 -8.33
C VAL A 301 22.18 -4.60 -9.19
N ILE A 302 21.96 -5.17 -10.37
CA ILE A 302 23.02 -5.44 -11.35
C ILE A 302 23.02 -4.35 -12.42
N TRP A 303 24.10 -3.60 -12.51
CA TRP A 303 24.29 -2.56 -13.53
C TRP A 303 25.44 -2.91 -14.47
N ASN A 304 25.25 -2.63 -15.76
CA ASN A 304 26.30 -2.75 -16.74
C ASN A 304 27.16 -1.46 -16.73
N VAL A 305 28.43 -1.56 -16.33
CA VAL A 305 29.37 -0.45 -16.29
C VAL A 305 30.59 -0.79 -17.12
N ASN A 306 30.86 0.02 -18.16
CA ASN A 306 31.92 -0.20 -19.14
C ASN A 306 31.86 -1.60 -19.79
N GLY A 307 30.65 -2.10 -20.09
CA GLY A 307 30.44 -3.39 -20.74
C GLY A 307 30.53 -4.60 -19.81
N LYS A 308 30.68 -4.41 -18.50
CA LYS A 308 30.70 -5.48 -17.50
C LYS A 308 29.59 -5.29 -16.47
N ASP A 309 28.96 -6.38 -16.06
CA ASP A 309 27.94 -6.37 -15.02
C ASP A 309 28.58 -6.31 -13.63
N TRP A 310 28.09 -5.38 -12.80
CA TRP A 310 28.53 -5.14 -11.45
C TRP A 310 27.34 -5.12 -10.50
N ALA A 311 27.50 -5.76 -9.34
CA ALA A 311 26.52 -5.68 -8.27
C ALA A 311 26.69 -4.39 -7.48
N MET A 312 25.57 -3.76 -7.13
CA MET A 312 25.49 -2.59 -6.27
C MET A 312 24.57 -2.90 -5.10
N LEU A 313 24.99 -2.51 -3.90
CA LEU A 313 24.26 -2.77 -2.67
C LEU A 313 24.50 -1.64 -1.68
N GLY A 314 23.41 -1.11 -1.12
CA GLY A 314 23.43 -0.23 0.04
C GLY A 314 23.05 -1.01 1.31
N PRO A 315 23.78 -0.89 2.43
CA PRO A 315 23.45 -1.59 3.67
C PRO A 315 22.06 -1.23 4.23
N ASN A 316 21.63 0.04 4.12
CA ASN A 316 20.33 0.46 4.63
C ASN A 316 19.21 -0.08 3.75
N THR A 317 19.41 -0.10 2.42
CA THR A 317 18.50 -0.75 1.47
C THR A 317 18.37 -2.25 1.75
N TYR A 318 19.46 -2.93 2.11
CA TYR A 318 19.42 -4.33 2.51
C TYR A 318 18.52 -4.54 3.74
N SER A 319 18.76 -3.77 4.81
CA SER A 319 17.97 -3.84 6.05
C SER A 319 16.48 -3.56 5.78
N GLU A 320 16.19 -2.54 4.97
CA GLU A 320 14.81 -2.24 4.57
C GLU A 320 14.17 -3.43 3.85
N ALA A 321 14.87 -4.10 2.93
CA ALA A 321 14.32 -5.26 2.22
C ALA A 321 13.99 -6.43 3.17
N ILE A 322 14.85 -6.71 4.16
CA ILE A 322 14.58 -7.75 5.17
C ILE A 322 13.35 -7.40 6.03
N ILE A 323 13.22 -6.14 6.46
CA ILE A 323 12.01 -5.66 7.15
C ILE A 323 10.78 -5.87 6.26
N GLN A 324 10.86 -5.49 4.98
CA GLN A 324 9.73 -5.67 4.06
C GLN A 324 9.36 -7.14 3.84
N TYR A 325 10.33 -8.07 3.84
CA TYR A 325 10.00 -9.50 3.80
C TYR A 325 9.26 -9.94 5.07
N ALA A 326 9.78 -9.58 6.24
CA ALA A 326 9.20 -9.96 7.52
C ALA A 326 7.79 -9.38 7.72
N THR A 327 7.56 -8.12 7.33
CA THR A 327 6.30 -7.42 7.63
C THR A 327 5.29 -7.44 6.48
N ASN A 328 5.74 -7.49 5.22
CA ASN A 328 4.88 -7.22 4.05
C ASN A 328 4.90 -8.31 2.98
N ALA A 329 5.66 -9.40 3.16
CA ALA A 329 5.67 -10.52 2.20
C ALA A 329 5.38 -11.87 2.87
N ILE A 330 6.17 -12.28 3.85
CA ILE A 330 6.11 -13.63 4.43
C ILE A 330 4.79 -13.91 5.15
N PRO A 331 4.23 -12.98 5.96
CA PRO A 331 2.90 -13.16 6.54
C PRO A 331 1.78 -13.32 5.49
N TRP A 332 2.07 -13.02 4.23
CA TRP A 332 1.16 -13.13 3.09
C TRP A 332 1.54 -14.24 2.12
N GLY A 333 2.28 -15.25 2.59
CA GLY A 333 2.65 -16.42 1.81
C GLY A 333 3.66 -16.13 0.70
N LYS A 334 4.38 -15.00 0.76
CA LYS A 334 5.27 -14.53 -0.31
C LYS A 334 6.73 -14.50 0.13
N ALA A 335 7.58 -15.10 -0.69
CA ALA A 335 9.04 -15.01 -0.60
C ALA A 335 9.65 -15.22 -2.00
N PRO A 336 10.95 -14.94 -2.20
CA PRO A 336 11.65 -15.20 -3.46
C PRO A 336 11.50 -16.65 -3.91
N ALA A 337 11.39 -16.87 -5.21
CA ALA A 337 11.24 -18.22 -5.77
C ALA A 337 12.44 -19.12 -5.41
N GLU A 338 13.63 -18.53 -5.32
CA GLU A 338 14.87 -19.18 -4.91
C GLU A 338 14.77 -19.73 -3.48
N TRP A 339 14.14 -19.00 -2.56
CA TRP A 339 13.93 -19.43 -1.18
C TRP A 339 12.79 -20.45 -1.09
N MET A 340 11.69 -20.21 -1.82
CA MET A 340 10.52 -21.10 -1.87
C MET A 340 10.81 -22.46 -2.51
N ALA A 341 11.93 -22.60 -3.23
CA ALA A 341 12.41 -23.89 -3.73
C ALA A 341 12.87 -24.82 -2.59
N VAL A 342 13.16 -24.29 -1.40
CA VAL A 342 13.52 -25.06 -0.21
C VAL A 342 12.25 -25.39 0.57
N ILE A 343 11.93 -26.69 0.67
CA ILE A 343 10.68 -27.20 1.28
C ILE A 343 10.49 -26.64 2.69
N GLY A 344 11.50 -26.73 3.56
CA GLY A 344 11.40 -26.25 4.93
C GLY A 344 11.17 -24.74 5.06
N PHE A 345 11.75 -23.94 4.15
CA PHE A 345 11.52 -22.50 4.14
C PHE A 345 10.10 -22.18 3.64
N LYS A 346 9.63 -22.90 2.62
CA LYS A 346 8.24 -22.78 2.14
C LYS A 346 7.23 -23.16 3.23
N GLU A 347 7.48 -24.22 4.00
CA GLU A 347 6.65 -24.61 5.14
C GLU A 347 6.61 -23.52 6.22
N TYR A 348 7.75 -22.89 6.52
CA TYR A 348 7.81 -21.72 7.41
C TYR A 348 6.98 -20.53 6.88
N VAL A 349 7.07 -20.21 5.60
CA VAL A 349 6.28 -19.11 5.00
C VAL A 349 4.77 -19.37 5.14
N HIS A 350 4.32 -20.60 4.87
CA HIS A 350 2.90 -20.95 5.03
C HIS A 350 2.46 -21.04 6.49
N SER A 351 3.34 -21.45 7.42
CA SER A 351 2.98 -21.41 8.85
C SER A 351 2.81 -19.98 9.35
N LYS A 352 3.59 -19.02 8.82
CA LYS A 352 3.42 -17.60 9.11
C LYS A 352 2.14 -17.02 8.50
N GLU A 353 1.78 -17.42 7.29
CA GLU A 353 0.47 -17.10 6.67
C GLU A 353 -0.69 -17.58 7.56
N ASP A 354 -0.66 -18.83 8.02
CA ASP A 354 -1.70 -19.41 8.89
C ASP A 354 -1.76 -18.78 10.29
N LEU A 355 -0.62 -18.39 10.86
CA LEU A 355 -0.57 -17.69 12.15
C LEU A 355 -1.09 -16.27 12.04
N HIS A 356 -0.69 -15.58 10.97
CA HIS A 356 -1.12 -14.22 10.70
C HIS A 356 -2.65 -14.15 10.64
N ASP A 357 -3.32 -15.09 9.97
CA ASP A 357 -4.78 -15.16 9.89
C ASP A 357 -5.51 -15.33 11.24
N LYS A 358 -4.81 -15.78 12.29
CA LYS A 358 -5.42 -15.97 13.63
C LYS A 358 -5.33 -14.74 14.51
N TRP A 359 -4.36 -13.86 14.28
CA TRP A 359 -4.09 -12.74 15.20
C TRP A 359 -5.24 -11.75 15.30
N LEU A 360 -5.94 -11.44 14.21
CA LEU A 360 -7.10 -10.54 14.24
C LEU A 360 -8.27 -11.19 14.96
N ASP A 361 -8.51 -12.47 14.70
CA ASP A 361 -9.58 -13.20 15.38
C ASP A 361 -9.35 -13.25 16.89
N ASP A 362 -8.11 -13.49 17.33
CA ASP A 362 -7.76 -13.50 18.75
C ASP A 362 -7.99 -12.11 19.38
N ALA A 363 -7.57 -11.04 18.69
CA ALA A 363 -7.78 -9.65 19.14
C ALA A 363 -9.28 -9.28 19.22
N VAL A 364 -10.08 -9.69 18.22
CA VAL A 364 -11.53 -9.50 18.23
C VAL A 364 -12.17 -10.27 19.38
N GLU A 365 -11.77 -11.53 19.59
CA GLU A 365 -12.29 -12.35 20.68
C GLU A 365 -12.04 -11.73 22.05
N GLU A 366 -10.87 -11.13 22.27
CA GLU A 366 -10.56 -10.41 23.51
C GLU A 366 -11.52 -9.23 23.75
N ILE A 367 -11.84 -8.46 22.71
CA ILE A 367 -12.81 -7.36 22.77
C ILE A 367 -14.22 -7.89 23.07
N LEU A 368 -14.62 -9.01 22.47
CA LEU A 368 -15.93 -9.62 22.71
C LEU A 368 -16.07 -10.12 24.16
N ARG A 369 -15.02 -10.74 24.69
CA ARG A 369 -14.96 -11.18 26.10
C ARG A 369 -15.05 -10.00 27.07
N SER A 370 -14.26 -8.96 26.82
CA SER A 370 -14.26 -7.75 27.67
C SER A 370 -15.57 -6.95 27.59
N SER A 371 -16.25 -6.99 26.44
CA SER A 371 -17.57 -6.35 26.24
C SER A 371 -18.74 -7.18 26.78
N ASN A 372 -18.49 -8.39 27.30
CA ASN A 372 -19.49 -9.29 27.90
C ASN A 372 -20.71 -9.56 26.99
N VAL A 373 -20.48 -9.66 25.68
CA VAL A 373 -21.51 -10.01 24.69
C VAL A 373 -21.58 -11.52 24.49
N LEU A 374 -22.72 -12.02 24.02
CA LEU A 374 -22.81 -13.42 23.59
C LEU A 374 -22.20 -13.54 22.19
N TYR A 375 -21.28 -14.47 22.02
CA TYR A 375 -20.68 -14.72 20.70
C TYR A 375 -20.32 -16.20 20.50
N THR A 376 -20.19 -16.59 19.25
CA THR A 376 -19.61 -17.87 18.83
C THR A 376 -18.56 -17.61 17.76
N ARG A 377 -17.34 -18.14 17.96
CA ARG A 377 -16.21 -18.05 17.03
C ARG A 377 -16.18 -19.27 16.10
N ASN A 378 -15.68 -19.11 14.87
CA ASN A 378 -15.44 -20.18 13.89
C ASN A 378 -16.68 -21.06 13.67
N LEU A 379 -17.81 -20.40 13.41
CA LEU A 379 -19.10 -21.03 13.36
C LEU A 379 -19.30 -21.80 12.05
N LYS A 380 -19.29 -23.13 12.17
CA LYS A 380 -19.69 -24.07 11.09
C LYS A 380 -21.03 -24.74 11.35
N LYS A 381 -21.47 -24.80 12.61
CA LYS A 381 -22.69 -25.49 13.02
C LYS A 381 -23.41 -24.71 14.12
N LEU A 382 -24.73 -24.61 14.01
CA LEU A 382 -25.60 -24.07 15.05
C LEU A 382 -26.20 -25.20 15.88
N SER A 383 -26.23 -25.03 17.19
CA SER A 383 -26.91 -25.95 18.11
C SER A 383 -28.41 -25.66 18.08
N SER A 384 -29.23 -26.66 17.79
CA SER A 384 -30.70 -26.57 17.87
C SER A 384 -31.28 -27.71 18.71
N LYS A 385 -32.54 -27.59 19.13
CA LYS A 385 -33.22 -28.67 19.87
C LYS A 385 -33.33 -29.97 19.08
N GLY A 386 -33.35 -29.88 17.75
CA GLY A 386 -33.38 -31.04 16.84
C GLY A 386 -32.00 -31.63 16.52
N GLY A 387 -30.93 -31.10 17.13
CA GLY A 387 -29.54 -31.46 16.83
C GLY A 387 -28.76 -30.34 16.12
N PRO A 388 -27.47 -30.54 15.85
CA PRO A 388 -26.64 -29.53 15.20
C PRO A 388 -27.01 -29.33 13.73
N ILE A 389 -27.19 -28.07 13.32
CA ILE A 389 -27.47 -27.66 11.94
C ILE A 389 -26.16 -27.17 11.32
N ASN A 390 -25.71 -27.85 10.26
CA ASN A 390 -24.52 -27.41 9.52
C ASN A 390 -24.86 -26.17 8.67
N ILE A 391 -24.09 -25.10 8.84
CA ILE A 391 -24.19 -23.88 8.05
C ILE A 391 -23.03 -23.73 7.07
N ASP A 392 -21.97 -24.53 7.24
CA ASP A 392 -20.88 -24.67 6.27
C ASP A 392 -21.34 -25.54 5.09
N VAL A 393 -22.27 -24.98 4.32
CA VAL A 393 -22.84 -25.53 3.09
C VAL A 393 -22.52 -24.59 1.93
N LYS A 394 -22.65 -25.10 0.70
CA LYS A 394 -22.28 -24.38 -0.52
C LYS A 394 -22.99 -23.02 -0.60
N GLY A 395 -22.22 -21.94 -0.46
CA GLY A 395 -22.67 -20.56 -0.61
C GLY A 395 -22.70 -19.72 0.69
N LEU A 396 -22.60 -20.35 1.86
CA LEU A 396 -22.53 -19.66 3.16
C LEU A 396 -21.11 -19.65 3.72
N GLY A 397 -20.46 -20.81 3.79
CA GLY A 397 -19.12 -20.96 4.37
C GLY A 397 -19.09 -20.75 5.89
N GLU A 398 -17.89 -20.83 6.45
CA GLU A 398 -17.59 -20.51 7.85
C GLU A 398 -17.84 -19.02 8.15
N ILE A 399 -18.26 -18.72 9.37
CA ILE A 399 -18.39 -17.37 9.91
C ILE A 399 -17.40 -17.21 11.05
N ASP A 400 -16.59 -16.16 11.00
CA ASP A 400 -15.52 -15.95 11.97
C ASP A 400 -16.12 -15.62 13.36
N PHE A 401 -17.11 -14.71 13.41
CA PHE A 401 -17.92 -14.51 14.62
C PHE A 401 -19.42 -14.29 14.34
N LEU A 402 -20.25 -14.94 15.17
CA LEU A 402 -21.66 -14.64 15.34
C LEU A 402 -21.82 -13.93 16.69
N ILE A 403 -22.25 -12.68 16.70
CA ILE A 403 -22.27 -11.82 17.91
C ILE A 403 -23.69 -11.34 18.17
N VAL A 404 -24.15 -11.39 19.43
CA VAL A 404 -25.42 -10.81 19.88
C VAL A 404 -25.13 -9.59 20.77
N ALA A 405 -25.31 -8.41 20.19
CA ALA A 405 -25.12 -7.13 20.86
C ALA A 405 -26.47 -6.63 21.41
N ASN A 406 -26.68 -6.83 22.72
CA ASN A 406 -27.96 -6.53 23.37
C ASN A 406 -28.26 -5.02 23.44
N GLU A 407 -27.24 -4.19 23.67
CA GLU A 407 -27.39 -2.73 23.82
C GLU A 407 -28.02 -2.07 22.58
N VAL A 408 -27.61 -2.53 21.39
CA VAL A 408 -28.12 -2.02 20.10
C VAL A 408 -29.20 -2.90 19.48
N LYS A 409 -29.57 -4.01 20.13
CA LYS A 409 -30.47 -5.05 19.58
C LYS A 409 -30.06 -5.54 18.18
N LYS A 410 -28.78 -5.90 18.02
CA LYS A 410 -28.24 -6.40 16.75
C LYS A 410 -27.61 -7.79 16.88
N ILE A 411 -27.81 -8.61 15.86
CA ILE A 411 -27.04 -9.83 15.63
C ILE A 411 -26.06 -9.53 14.50
N TYR A 412 -24.77 -9.51 14.81
CA TYR A 412 -23.73 -9.33 13.83
C TYR A 412 -23.24 -10.67 13.29
N ILE A 413 -23.23 -10.78 11.97
CA ILE A 413 -22.53 -11.83 11.24
C ILE A 413 -21.22 -11.20 10.76
N SER A 414 -20.09 -11.56 11.38
CA SER A 414 -18.83 -10.94 11.06
C SER A 414 -17.85 -11.90 10.40
N ASP A 415 -17.20 -11.39 9.37
CA ASP A 415 -16.00 -11.99 8.81
C ASP A 415 -14.80 -11.08 9.07
N CYS A 416 -13.75 -11.64 9.65
CA CYS A 416 -12.45 -11.01 9.78
C CYS A 416 -11.71 -11.10 8.46
N LYS A 417 -11.10 -9.99 8.03
CA LYS A 417 -10.28 -9.96 6.82
C LYS A 417 -8.95 -9.28 7.14
N HIS A 418 -7.93 -10.12 7.16
CA HIS A 418 -6.55 -9.71 7.27
C HIS A 418 -6.10 -9.11 5.94
N LEU A 419 -5.91 -7.79 5.93
CA LEU A 419 -5.42 -7.06 4.77
C LEU A 419 -3.96 -6.67 4.99
N VAL A 420 -3.18 -6.73 3.91
CA VAL A 420 -1.87 -6.09 3.88
C VAL A 420 -2.09 -4.58 4.03
N THR A 421 -1.32 -3.92 4.87
CA THR A 421 -1.39 -2.47 5.00
C THR A 421 -1.08 -1.79 3.66
N ARG A 422 -2.04 -0.99 3.18
CA ARG A 422 -1.96 -0.32 1.89
C ARG A 422 -1.90 1.19 2.06
N TYR A 423 -0.81 1.78 1.63
CA TYR A 423 -0.61 3.24 1.69
C TYR A 423 -0.97 3.96 0.38
N ASP A 424 -1.07 3.22 -0.73
CA ASP A 424 -1.36 3.80 -2.05
C ASP A 424 -2.68 3.29 -2.64
N ALA A 425 -3.32 4.16 -3.43
CA ALA A 425 -4.62 3.88 -4.03
C ALA A 425 -4.59 2.66 -4.97
N ALA A 426 -3.47 2.42 -5.65
CA ALA A 426 -3.29 1.25 -6.52
C ALA A 426 -3.43 -0.06 -5.72
N SER A 427 -2.84 -0.12 -4.53
CA SER A 427 -2.99 -1.28 -3.66
C SER A 427 -4.38 -1.37 -3.02
N GLN A 428 -4.95 -0.23 -2.60
CA GLN A 428 -6.31 -0.14 -2.07
C GLN A 428 -7.37 -0.65 -3.08
N LYS A 429 -7.12 -0.48 -4.39
CA LYS A 429 -7.97 -1.04 -5.45
C LYS A 429 -8.02 -2.57 -5.45
N ASN A 430 -6.97 -3.25 -4.99
CA ASN A 430 -6.99 -4.71 -4.87
C ASN A 430 -7.96 -5.15 -3.78
N ASP A 431 -7.94 -4.45 -2.64
CA ASP A 431 -8.88 -4.71 -1.53
C ASP A 431 -10.31 -4.43 -2.00
N PHE A 432 -10.56 -3.27 -2.62
CA PHE A 432 -11.85 -2.94 -3.23
C PHE A 432 -12.36 -4.06 -4.16
N ASN A 433 -11.50 -4.58 -5.04
CA ASN A 433 -11.87 -5.66 -5.95
C ASN A 433 -12.20 -6.96 -5.20
N ALA A 434 -11.48 -7.31 -4.14
CA ALA A 434 -11.77 -8.51 -3.34
C ALA A 434 -13.15 -8.42 -2.67
N PHE A 435 -13.55 -7.22 -2.22
CA PHE A 435 -14.87 -7.00 -1.65
C PHE A 435 -16.00 -6.96 -2.69
N THR A 436 -15.75 -6.44 -3.90
CA THR A 436 -16.82 -6.07 -4.83
C THR A 436 -16.90 -6.92 -6.11
N LYS A 437 -15.81 -7.54 -6.54
CA LYS A 437 -15.73 -8.23 -7.84
C LYS A 437 -15.67 -9.74 -7.66
N SER A 438 -16.75 -10.41 -8.04
CA SER A 438 -16.77 -11.86 -8.21
C SER A 438 -16.08 -12.26 -9.52
N SER A 439 -15.39 -13.39 -9.51
CA SER A 439 -14.77 -14.02 -10.68
C SER A 439 -15.45 -15.35 -10.99
N LYS A 440 -15.08 -15.98 -12.12
CA LYS A 440 -15.55 -17.35 -12.44
C LYS A 440 -15.15 -18.39 -11.39
N LYS A 441 -14.11 -18.11 -10.59
CA LYS A 441 -13.54 -19.05 -9.61
C LYS A 441 -13.80 -18.66 -8.15
N THR A 442 -14.11 -17.39 -7.88
CA THR A 442 -14.19 -16.85 -6.52
C THR A 442 -15.34 -15.85 -6.41
N LYS A 443 -16.14 -15.95 -5.35
CA LYS A 443 -17.14 -14.93 -5.02
C LYS A 443 -16.47 -13.77 -4.31
N SER A 444 -16.98 -12.56 -4.50
CA SER A 444 -16.57 -11.41 -3.70
C SER A 444 -17.00 -11.56 -2.25
N TYR A 445 -16.34 -10.84 -1.34
CA TYR A 445 -16.72 -10.88 0.07
C TYR A 445 -18.16 -10.39 0.29
N ASN A 446 -18.61 -9.35 -0.41
CA ASN A 446 -19.99 -8.86 -0.27
C ASN A 446 -21.02 -9.90 -0.73
N GLU A 447 -20.74 -10.67 -1.80
CA GLU A 447 -21.66 -11.70 -2.27
C GLU A 447 -21.79 -12.81 -1.22
N THR A 448 -20.68 -13.23 -0.61
CA THR A 448 -20.67 -14.23 0.47
C THR A 448 -21.42 -13.72 1.70
N MET A 449 -21.15 -12.49 2.14
CA MET A 449 -21.83 -11.88 3.29
C MET A 449 -23.33 -11.68 3.05
N THR A 450 -23.74 -11.33 1.82
CA THR A 450 -25.16 -11.22 1.45
C THR A 450 -25.89 -12.54 1.68
N ASN A 451 -25.30 -13.67 1.27
CA ASN A 451 -25.89 -15.00 1.46
C ASN A 451 -25.99 -15.34 2.96
N LYS A 452 -24.93 -15.04 3.73
CA LYS A 452 -24.89 -15.23 5.19
C LYS A 452 -26.02 -14.47 5.88
N VAL A 453 -26.11 -13.15 5.66
CA VAL A 453 -27.14 -12.31 6.28
C VAL A 453 -28.55 -12.77 5.91
N ALA A 454 -28.80 -13.09 4.63
CA ALA A 454 -30.10 -13.57 4.18
C ALA A 454 -30.52 -14.86 4.90
N TRP A 455 -29.60 -15.82 5.06
CA TRP A 455 -29.88 -17.07 5.75
C TRP A 455 -30.15 -16.87 7.23
N PHE A 456 -29.34 -16.07 7.92
CA PHE A 456 -29.52 -15.82 9.36
C PHE A 456 -30.80 -15.04 9.67
N LYS A 457 -31.21 -14.10 8.80
CA LYS A 457 -32.52 -13.43 8.91
C LYS A 457 -33.69 -14.41 8.86
N GLN A 458 -33.62 -15.42 8.01
CA GLN A 458 -34.66 -16.43 7.87
C GLN A 458 -34.65 -17.47 9.00
N ASN A 459 -33.55 -17.57 9.74
CA ASN A 459 -33.28 -18.65 10.71
C ASN A 459 -33.01 -18.12 12.13
N ILE A 460 -33.53 -16.94 12.49
CA ILE A 460 -33.26 -16.28 13.78
C ILE A 460 -33.67 -17.13 15.01
N ASN A 461 -34.67 -17.99 14.85
CA ASN A 461 -35.08 -18.93 15.90
C ASN A 461 -33.99 -19.95 16.21
N ILE A 462 -33.28 -20.44 15.19
CA ILE A 462 -32.16 -21.38 15.38
C ILE A 462 -31.01 -20.68 16.11
N VAL A 463 -30.75 -19.40 15.80
CA VAL A 463 -29.76 -18.58 16.51
C VAL A 463 -30.13 -18.42 17.99
N THR A 464 -31.40 -18.13 18.26
CA THR A 464 -31.93 -18.02 19.64
C THR A 464 -31.74 -19.32 20.41
N GLU A 465 -31.98 -20.47 19.77
CA GLU A 465 -31.74 -21.79 20.37
C GLU A 465 -30.26 -22.07 20.61
N HIS A 466 -29.39 -21.69 19.67
CA HIS A 466 -27.95 -21.88 19.78
C HIS A 466 -27.36 -21.21 21.02
N PHE A 467 -27.80 -19.99 21.33
CA PHE A 467 -27.39 -19.26 22.52
C PHE A 467 -28.18 -19.67 23.79
N GLY A 468 -29.06 -20.66 23.71
CA GLY A 468 -29.81 -21.18 24.85
C GLY A 468 -30.84 -20.21 25.43
N LEU A 469 -31.27 -19.20 24.66
CA LEU A 469 -32.14 -18.12 25.13
C LEU A 469 -33.61 -18.58 25.15
N LYS A 470 -34.05 -19.16 26.27
CA LYS A 470 -35.41 -19.74 26.40
C LYS A 470 -36.53 -18.72 26.64
N GLN A 471 -36.22 -17.55 27.22
CA GLN A 471 -37.22 -16.52 27.60
C GLN A 471 -37.05 -15.18 26.87
N LYS A 472 -35.88 -14.91 26.27
CA LYS A 472 -35.60 -13.71 25.48
C LYS A 472 -35.42 -14.12 24.02
N SER A 473 -36.49 -13.96 23.24
CA SER A 473 -36.43 -14.15 21.79
C SER A 473 -35.52 -13.08 21.18
N LEU A 474 -34.71 -13.46 20.18
CA LEU A 474 -33.95 -12.49 19.38
C LEU A 474 -34.77 -11.95 18.19
N SER A 475 -36.07 -12.25 18.13
CA SER A 475 -36.94 -11.88 16.99
C SER A 475 -37.07 -10.37 16.75
N ASP A 476 -36.84 -9.53 17.77
CA ASP A 476 -36.81 -8.07 17.63
C ASP A 476 -35.43 -7.51 17.29
N TYR A 477 -34.41 -8.38 17.14
CA TYR A 477 -33.05 -7.98 16.77
C TYR A 477 -32.93 -7.88 15.26
N SER A 478 -32.23 -6.84 14.80
CA SER A 478 -31.84 -6.77 13.39
C SER A 478 -30.58 -7.60 13.13
N VAL A 479 -30.55 -8.33 12.02
CA VAL A 479 -29.36 -9.07 11.58
C VAL A 479 -28.57 -8.21 10.59
N GLU A 480 -27.30 -7.98 10.90
CA GLU A 480 -26.39 -7.15 10.12
C GLU A 480 -25.10 -7.91 9.81
N GLY A 481 -24.65 -7.85 8.56
CA GLY A 481 -23.35 -8.37 8.16
C GLY A 481 -22.29 -7.29 8.29
N ILE A 482 -21.16 -7.61 8.89
CA ILE A 482 -20.03 -6.69 9.06
C ILE A 482 -18.72 -7.37 8.65
N PHE A 483 -17.72 -6.57 8.31
CA PHE A 483 -16.34 -7.04 8.25
C PHE A 483 -15.51 -6.37 9.32
N ILE A 484 -14.55 -7.12 9.86
CA ILE A 484 -13.58 -6.62 10.83
C ILE A 484 -12.20 -6.72 10.20
N LEU A 485 -11.44 -5.63 10.22
CA LEU A 485 -10.11 -5.54 9.60
C LEU A 485 -9.03 -5.23 10.63
N ASN A 486 -7.81 -5.67 10.34
CA ASN A 486 -6.60 -5.30 11.05
C ASN A 486 -6.09 -3.89 10.66
N THR A 487 -6.41 -3.41 9.46
CA THR A 487 -5.96 -2.11 8.93
C THR A 487 -7.07 -1.43 8.13
N PRO A 488 -7.17 -0.09 8.12
CA PRO A 488 -8.16 0.62 7.33
C PRO A 488 -7.92 0.48 5.81
N THR A 489 -9.02 0.49 5.06
CA THR A 489 -9.03 0.50 3.58
C THR A 489 -9.98 1.57 3.06
N ILE A 490 -9.69 2.21 1.92
CA ILE A 490 -10.59 3.22 1.31
C ILE A 490 -12.01 2.68 1.13
N TYR A 491 -12.16 1.39 0.83
CA TYR A 491 -13.48 0.81 0.62
C TYR A 491 -14.38 0.88 1.87
N MET A 492 -13.81 0.92 3.09
CA MET A 492 -14.58 1.02 4.33
C MET A 492 -15.45 2.27 4.42
N TYR A 493 -15.10 3.34 3.68
CA TYR A 493 -15.82 4.61 3.64
C TYR A 493 -17.00 4.61 2.66
N ASN A 494 -17.14 3.54 1.85
CA ASN A 494 -18.21 3.41 0.85
C ASN A 494 -18.77 1.98 0.74
N SER A 495 -18.55 1.13 1.75
CA SER A 495 -18.81 -0.30 1.63
C SER A 495 -20.29 -0.65 1.74
N GLN A 496 -20.69 -1.72 1.04
CA GLN A 496 -22.04 -2.26 1.10
C GLN A 496 -22.41 -2.78 2.50
N PHE A 497 -21.51 -3.55 3.10
CA PHE A 497 -21.58 -3.97 4.51
C PHE A 497 -20.62 -3.12 5.32
N ARG A 498 -20.97 -2.81 6.57
CA ARG A 498 -20.10 -2.00 7.42
C ARG A 498 -18.77 -2.71 7.65
N ILE A 499 -17.69 -1.96 7.52
CA ILE A 499 -16.34 -2.41 7.77
C ILE A 499 -15.81 -1.61 8.96
N PHE A 500 -15.30 -2.31 9.96
CA PHE A 500 -14.71 -1.71 11.15
C PHE A 500 -13.27 -2.20 11.30
N VAL A 501 -12.38 -1.33 11.79
CA VAL A 501 -11.10 -1.81 12.31
C VAL A 501 -11.28 -2.35 13.72
N VAL A 502 -10.42 -3.28 14.14
CA VAL A 502 -10.54 -4.00 15.42
C VAL A 502 -10.81 -3.07 16.63
N ASP A 503 -10.13 -1.93 16.70
CA ASP A 503 -10.27 -0.95 17.78
C ASP A 503 -11.66 -0.30 17.87
N GLN A 504 -12.43 -0.29 16.78
CA GLN A 504 -13.77 0.30 16.75
C GLN A 504 -14.84 -0.63 17.32
N ILE A 505 -14.56 -1.94 17.41
CA ILE A 505 -15.57 -2.96 17.71
C ILE A 505 -16.23 -2.73 19.07
N SER A 506 -15.48 -2.35 20.10
CA SER A 506 -16.07 -2.06 21.42
C SER A 506 -17.16 -0.97 21.35
N SER A 507 -16.89 0.13 20.63
CA SER A 507 -17.87 1.22 20.45
C SER A 507 -19.10 0.79 19.63
N VAL A 508 -18.91 -0.09 18.64
CA VAL A 508 -19.99 -0.63 17.81
C VAL A 508 -20.93 -1.52 18.63
N LEU A 509 -20.37 -2.36 19.51
CA LEU A 509 -21.15 -3.25 20.37
C LEU A 509 -21.96 -2.48 21.41
N ASN A 510 -21.40 -1.39 21.93
CA ASN A 510 -22.03 -0.54 22.96
C ASN A 510 -22.95 0.54 22.37
N GLY A 511 -23.05 0.66 21.05
CA GLY A 511 -23.89 1.66 20.39
C GLY A 511 -23.39 3.10 20.48
N THR A 512 -22.11 3.29 20.81
CA THR A 512 -21.48 4.62 20.89
C THR A 512 -20.66 4.97 19.63
N PHE A 513 -20.60 4.05 18.65
CA PHE A 513 -19.98 4.33 17.36
C PHE A 513 -20.88 5.29 16.55
N GLU A 514 -20.34 6.42 16.15
CA GLU A 514 -21.03 7.42 15.33
C GLU A 514 -20.30 7.60 13.99
N ASP A 515 -21.06 7.60 12.90
CA ASP A 515 -20.54 7.99 11.61
C ASP A 515 -20.32 9.50 11.56
N GLN A 516 -19.19 9.91 11.01
CA GLN A 516 -18.92 11.31 10.78
C GLN A 516 -19.85 11.87 9.70
N THR A 517 -20.52 12.98 10.00
CA THR A 517 -21.19 13.80 8.98
C THR A 517 -20.23 14.88 8.50
N PHE A 518 -20.04 15.00 7.19
CA PHE A 518 -19.30 16.12 6.61
C PHE A 518 -20.26 17.17 6.07
N ILE A 519 -19.89 18.44 6.23
CA ILE A 519 -20.62 19.58 5.68
C ILE A 519 -19.69 20.30 4.70
N HIS A 520 -20.10 20.36 3.44
CA HIS A 520 -19.41 21.08 2.38
C HIS A 520 -20.28 22.23 1.90
N TYR A 521 -19.68 23.39 1.69
CA TYR A 521 -20.35 24.56 1.14
C TYR A 521 -19.77 24.84 -0.23
N GLU A 522 -20.61 24.81 -1.25
CA GLU A 522 -20.24 25.17 -2.61
C GLU A 522 -20.86 26.52 -2.93
N ARG A 523 -20.01 27.48 -3.30
CA ARG A 523 -20.45 28.85 -3.57
C ARG A 523 -20.71 28.98 -5.07
N ALA A 524 -21.98 29.04 -5.45
CA ALA A 524 -22.40 29.43 -6.79
C ALA A 524 -22.42 30.96 -6.91
N ASP A 525 -22.54 31.47 -8.15
CA ASP A 525 -22.51 32.91 -8.43
C ASP A 525 -23.64 33.69 -7.72
N ASP A 526 -24.79 33.05 -7.50
CA ASP A 526 -26.02 33.66 -6.96
C ASP A 526 -26.56 32.98 -5.68
N HIS A 527 -26.00 31.85 -5.25
CA HIS A 527 -26.42 31.14 -4.03
C HIS A 527 -25.27 30.33 -3.40
N THR A 528 -25.49 29.82 -2.19
CA THR A 528 -24.59 28.84 -1.56
C THR A 528 -25.33 27.51 -1.47
N GLU A 529 -24.76 26.48 -2.07
CA GLU A 529 -25.26 25.12 -1.93
C GLU A 529 -24.60 24.49 -0.70
N LEU A 530 -25.44 23.90 0.17
CA LEU A 530 -24.97 23.12 1.30
C LEU A 530 -25.08 21.64 0.95
N LEU A 531 -23.97 20.93 1.09
CA LEU A 531 -23.90 19.50 0.92
C LEU A 531 -23.58 18.83 2.25
N LYS A 532 -24.59 18.16 2.81
CA LYS A 532 -24.45 17.27 3.97
C LYS A 532 -24.14 15.85 3.49
N VAL A 533 -22.92 15.40 3.73
CA VAL A 533 -22.44 14.08 3.31
C VAL A 533 -22.48 13.13 4.52
N ASN A 534 -23.30 12.09 4.41
CA ASN A 534 -23.34 10.99 5.37
C ASN A 534 -22.78 9.72 4.75
N TYR A 535 -22.49 8.72 5.57
CA TYR A 535 -22.10 7.42 5.07
C TYR A 535 -23.21 6.83 4.17
N PRO A 536 -22.87 6.20 3.04
CA PRO A 536 -21.52 6.03 2.50
C PRO A 536 -21.04 7.27 1.71
N TYR A 537 -19.78 7.63 1.90
CA TYR A 537 -19.27 8.98 1.62
C TYR A 537 -18.92 9.23 0.16
N PHE A 538 -18.62 8.19 -0.61
CA PHE A 538 -18.20 8.30 -2.00
C PHE A 538 -19.36 7.98 -2.96
N ARG A 539 -20.38 8.84 -2.89
CA ARG A 539 -21.52 8.85 -3.81
C ARG A 539 -21.66 10.22 -4.43
N LYS A 540 -22.03 10.25 -5.71
CA LYS A 540 -22.34 11.50 -6.39
C LYS A 540 -23.45 12.24 -5.62
N PRO A 541 -23.23 13.49 -5.20
CA PRO A 541 -24.20 14.21 -4.39
C PRO A 541 -25.43 14.62 -5.17
N GLY A 542 -26.56 14.76 -4.46
CA GLY A 542 -27.70 15.57 -4.90
C GLY A 542 -27.63 16.92 -4.19
N TYR A 543 -27.66 18.02 -4.95
CA TYR A 543 -27.53 19.37 -4.41
C TYR A 543 -28.87 19.89 -3.87
N LEU A 544 -28.85 20.44 -2.66
CA LEU A 544 -29.96 21.20 -2.10
C LEU A 544 -29.69 22.69 -2.34
N LYS A 545 -30.57 23.33 -3.12
CA LYS A 545 -30.51 24.77 -3.32
C LYS A 545 -31.05 25.47 -2.09
N ILE A 546 -30.24 26.34 -1.50
CA ILE A 546 -30.67 27.22 -0.42
C ILE A 546 -30.74 28.63 -0.99
N ASP A 547 -31.96 29.17 -1.09
CA ASP A 547 -32.17 30.58 -1.37
C ASP A 547 -32.00 31.36 -0.05
N PRO A 548 -30.99 32.23 0.08
CA PRO A 548 -30.76 33.01 1.30
C PRO A 548 -31.90 34.00 1.62
N PHE A 549 -32.89 34.15 0.74
CA PHE A 549 -34.07 35.01 0.93
C PHE A 549 -35.37 34.22 1.19
N GLU A 550 -35.34 32.89 1.20
CA GLU A 550 -36.47 32.06 1.62
C GLU A 550 -36.30 31.64 3.09
N ASN A 551 -37.16 32.15 3.97
CA ASN A 551 -37.24 31.73 5.37
C ASN A 551 -37.56 30.23 5.44
N THR A 552 -36.59 29.45 5.89
CA THR A 552 -36.78 28.04 6.21
C THR A 552 -36.64 27.86 7.73
N ASP A 553 -37.71 28.24 8.44
CA ASP A 553 -37.82 28.12 9.90
C ASP A 553 -38.16 26.69 10.38
N ASP A 554 -38.10 25.68 9.50
CA ASP A 554 -38.27 24.27 9.86
C ASP A 554 -37.15 23.42 9.21
N PHE A 555 -36.01 23.30 9.88
CA PHE A 555 -34.98 22.26 9.62
C PHE A 555 -34.39 21.70 10.91
#